data_AF-A0A430APV5-F1
#
_entry.id   AF-A0A430APV5-F1
#
_cell.length_a   1.000
_cell.length_b   1.000
_cell.length_c   1.000
_cell.angle_alpha   90.00
_cell.angle_beta   90.00
_cell.angle_gamma   90.00
#
_symmetry.space_group_name_H-M   'P 1'
#
loop_
_entity.id
_entity.type
_entity.pdbx_description
1 polymer ?
#
loop_
_entity_poly.entity_id
_entity_poly.type
_entity_poly.pdbx_seq_one_letter_code
_entity_poly.pdbx_strand_id
1 'polypeptide(L)'
;MSAYIEPVKIAIISFPFVALLLSLPILVYHYHKYGIFLKWFAVVIYSFILYLLAAYFLVILPLPDIKQVAQSTLPTYNIQPFAFVREFIAHTVWRPFDLSTYFSALKQPVVIQPLFNVFLTLPFGVYLRYGFKRNLKQTVILSFLLSLFFELTQLSGLYGIYPRPYRLFDVDDLFLNTLGGVIGYWLTPFFRLFFPSDSKIEMTLKDKSKHQVTYLRRLVAFIVDWVLMSWILDLAHSLFGFFFSNNLMTVLFVIVYYYFVPLTLFKGQTIGKKIVNLKIISEDGQEISKTALLKRQSLFGVNCFLLFYLLPRILSATGTVPDEQLDTYYYLALLFMSYALLFTVHIIVNMLFKKKQLIYEKVSHTYQISTK
;
A
#
# COMPACT_ATOMS: atom_id res chain seq x y z
N MET A 1 4.09 14.53 28.80
CA MET A 1 4.02 15.05 27.42
C MET A 1 4.80 14.18 26.43
N SER A 2 6.01 13.70 26.77
CA SER A 2 6.78 12.72 25.97
C SER A 2 6.03 11.40 25.69
N ALA A 3 5.30 10.87 26.67
CA ALA A 3 4.52 9.62 26.54
C ALA A 3 3.43 9.63 25.44
N TYR A 4 2.96 10.81 25.03
CA TYR A 4 1.99 10.94 23.92
C TYR A 4 2.68 11.21 22.58
N ILE A 5 3.89 11.76 22.59
CA ILE A 5 4.62 12.18 21.39
C ILE A 5 5.24 10.96 20.69
N GLU A 6 5.76 10.00 21.43
CA GLU A 6 6.39 8.81 20.84
C GLU A 6 5.41 7.92 20.07
N PRO A 7 4.25 7.51 20.61
CA PRO A 7 3.28 6.72 19.86
C PRO A 7 2.77 7.45 18.61
N VAL A 8 2.55 8.77 18.70
CA VAL A 8 2.14 9.59 17.56
C VAL A 8 3.23 9.66 16.50
N LYS A 9 4.51 9.81 16.87
CA LYS A 9 5.64 9.77 15.92
C LYS A 9 5.74 8.41 15.22
N ILE A 10 5.65 7.31 15.96
CA ILE A 10 5.67 5.96 15.40
C ILE A 10 4.49 5.75 14.44
N ALA A 11 3.29 6.22 14.79
CA ALA A 11 2.11 6.15 13.93
C ALA A 11 2.30 6.95 12.63
N ILE A 12 2.78 8.19 12.71
CA ILE A 12 3.03 9.04 11.54
C ILE A 12 4.07 8.43 10.60
N ILE A 13 5.10 7.77 11.14
CA ILE A 13 6.13 7.12 10.33
C ILE A 13 5.61 5.80 9.75
N SER A 14 4.91 4.97 10.53
CA SER A 14 4.52 3.61 10.13
C SER A 14 3.26 3.56 9.25
N PHE A 15 2.25 4.38 9.52
CA PHE A 15 0.97 4.32 8.81
C PHE A 15 1.08 4.51 7.31
N PRO A 16 1.93 5.41 6.78
CA PRO A 16 2.15 5.52 5.35
C PRO A 16 2.60 4.21 4.68
N PHE A 17 3.46 3.43 5.34
CA PHE A 17 3.96 2.15 4.81
C PHE A 17 2.91 1.05 4.95
N VAL A 18 2.22 0.98 6.09
CA VAL A 18 1.12 0.01 6.30
C VAL A 18 -0.03 0.28 5.32
N ALA A 19 -0.42 1.54 5.13
CA ALA A 19 -1.44 1.93 4.16
C ALA A 19 -1.03 1.57 2.73
N LEU A 20 0.26 1.77 2.38
CA LEU A 20 0.78 1.36 1.08
C LEU A 20 0.64 -0.14 0.90
N LEU A 21 1.13 -0.94 1.86
CA LEU A 21 1.06 -2.40 1.83
C LEU A 21 -0.38 -2.90 1.66
N LEU A 22 -1.32 -2.38 2.45
CA LEU A 22 -2.74 -2.75 2.39
C LEU A 22 -3.41 -2.27 1.10
N SER A 23 -2.92 -1.19 0.47
CA SER A 23 -3.43 -0.73 -0.83
C SER A 23 -3.01 -1.62 -1.99
N LEU A 24 -1.83 -2.27 -1.92
CA LEU A 24 -1.23 -3.00 -3.04
C LEU A 24 -2.16 -4.07 -3.65
N PRO A 25 -2.84 -4.95 -2.90
CA PRO A 25 -3.72 -5.95 -3.50
C PRO A 25 -4.85 -5.34 -4.34
N ILE A 26 -5.43 -4.24 -3.88
CA ILE A 26 -6.51 -3.52 -4.59
C ILE A 26 -5.96 -2.87 -5.86
N LEU A 27 -4.78 -2.25 -5.79
CA LEU A 27 -4.14 -1.62 -6.94
C LEU A 27 -3.69 -2.64 -7.98
N VAL A 28 -3.18 -3.79 -7.55
CA VAL A 28 -2.80 -4.91 -8.41
C VAL A 28 -4.04 -5.49 -9.09
N TYR A 29 -5.12 -5.73 -8.35
CA TYR A 29 -6.38 -6.20 -8.94
C TYR A 29 -6.92 -5.22 -9.98
N HIS A 30 -6.97 -3.93 -9.66
CA HIS A 30 -7.42 -2.90 -10.58
C HIS A 30 -6.53 -2.86 -11.83
N TYR A 31 -5.21 -2.88 -11.65
CA TYR A 31 -4.26 -2.92 -12.74
C TYR A 31 -4.44 -4.15 -13.63
N HIS A 32 -4.61 -5.33 -13.04
CA HIS A 32 -4.82 -6.58 -13.77
C HIS A 32 -6.13 -6.55 -14.57
N LYS A 33 -7.20 -6.00 -13.99
CA LYS A 33 -8.50 -5.86 -14.64
C LYS A 33 -8.48 -4.88 -15.81
N TYR A 34 -7.80 -3.73 -15.68
CA TYR A 34 -7.89 -2.65 -16.66
C TYR A 34 -6.63 -2.44 -17.52
N GLY A 35 -5.51 -3.09 -17.23
CA GLY A 35 -4.25 -2.95 -17.98
C GLY A 35 -3.50 -1.63 -17.79
N ILE A 36 -4.13 -0.64 -17.14
CA ILE A 36 -3.60 0.70 -16.91
C ILE A 36 -3.53 1.00 -15.41
N PHE A 37 -2.41 1.62 -15.00
CA PHE A 37 -2.26 2.16 -13.65
C PHE A 37 -2.85 3.57 -13.58
N LEU A 38 -4.05 3.67 -13.00
CA LEU A 38 -4.69 4.96 -12.75
C LEU A 38 -4.13 5.59 -11.48
N LYS A 39 -3.23 6.57 -11.64
CA LYS A 39 -2.60 7.29 -10.51
C LYS A 39 -3.63 7.83 -9.52
N TRP A 40 -4.72 8.40 -10.01
CA TRP A 40 -5.79 8.96 -9.17
C TRP A 40 -6.51 7.91 -8.35
N PHE A 41 -6.83 6.75 -8.95
CA PHE A 41 -7.39 5.62 -8.20
C PHE A 41 -6.44 5.18 -7.08
N ALA A 42 -5.13 5.15 -7.37
CA ALA A 42 -4.13 4.81 -6.36
C ALA A 42 -4.10 5.80 -5.19
N VAL A 43 -4.14 7.10 -5.47
CA VAL A 43 -4.22 8.15 -4.44
C VAL A 43 -5.48 7.98 -3.59
N VAL A 44 -6.65 7.75 -4.21
CA VAL A 44 -7.91 7.57 -3.48
C VAL A 44 -7.88 6.35 -2.57
N ILE A 45 -7.45 5.18 -3.08
CA ILE A 45 -7.38 3.96 -2.26
C ILE A 45 -6.35 4.09 -1.14
N TYR A 46 -5.17 4.63 -1.44
CA TYR A 46 -4.12 4.84 -0.46
C TYR A 46 -4.57 5.79 0.66
N SER A 47 -5.10 6.96 0.29
CA SER A 47 -5.57 7.97 1.24
C SER A 47 -6.78 7.49 2.04
N PHE A 48 -7.66 6.68 1.45
CA PHE A 48 -8.77 6.04 2.16
C PHE A 48 -8.29 5.07 3.24
N ILE A 49 -7.33 4.20 2.92
CA ILE A 49 -6.77 3.25 3.90
C ILE A 49 -6.00 4.00 4.99
N LEU A 50 -5.18 4.98 4.62
CA LEU A 50 -4.46 5.83 5.57
C LEU A 50 -5.43 6.54 6.52
N TYR A 51 -6.51 7.09 5.97
CA TYR A 51 -7.60 7.69 6.75
C TYR A 51 -8.22 6.70 7.73
N LEU A 52 -8.57 5.47 7.31
CA LEU A 52 -9.15 4.47 8.19
C LEU A 52 -8.20 4.06 9.32
N LEU A 53 -6.90 3.92 9.04
CA LEU A 53 -5.88 3.68 10.06
C LEU A 53 -5.82 4.83 11.06
N ALA A 54 -5.75 6.08 10.58
CA ALA A 54 -5.73 7.25 11.45
C ALA A 54 -7.01 7.36 12.30
N ALA A 55 -8.18 7.16 11.70
CA ALA A 55 -9.46 7.21 12.40
C ALA A 55 -9.54 6.13 13.49
N TYR A 56 -9.19 4.88 13.17
CA TYR A 56 -9.15 3.79 14.14
C TYR A 56 -8.26 4.15 15.34
N PHE A 57 -7.04 4.64 15.09
CA PHE A 57 -6.13 4.98 16.18
C PHE A 57 -6.57 6.20 16.99
N LEU A 58 -7.17 7.22 16.38
CA LEU A 58 -7.74 8.35 17.12
C LEU A 58 -8.86 7.91 18.06
N VAL A 59 -9.65 6.91 17.66
CA VAL A 59 -10.75 6.37 18.46
C VAL A 59 -10.28 5.40 19.54
N ILE A 60 -9.12 4.75 19.38
CA ILE A 60 -8.60 3.78 20.35
C ILE A 60 -7.59 4.39 21.33
N LEU A 61 -6.76 5.33 20.88
CA LEU A 61 -5.71 5.94 21.71
C LEU A 61 -6.21 7.13 22.54
N PRO A 62 -5.55 7.42 23.68
CA PRO A 62 -4.44 6.68 24.30
C PRO A 62 -4.92 5.41 25.04
N LEU A 63 -4.05 4.41 25.13
CA LEU A 63 -4.29 3.21 25.91
C LEU A 63 -3.93 3.46 27.39
N PRO A 64 -4.89 3.34 28.34
CA PRO A 64 -4.59 3.46 29.77
C PRO A 64 -3.93 2.20 30.33
N ASP A 65 -3.36 2.29 31.54
CA ASP A 65 -2.78 1.13 32.23
C ASP A 65 -3.85 0.08 32.57
N ILE A 66 -3.54 -1.19 32.30
CA ILE A 66 -4.50 -2.29 32.44
C ILE A 66 -4.93 -2.46 33.91
N LYS A 67 -4.03 -2.27 34.87
CA LYS A 67 -4.36 -2.40 36.30
C LYS A 67 -5.34 -1.32 36.75
N GLN A 68 -5.18 -0.09 36.26
CA GLN A 68 -6.12 1.00 36.52
C GLN A 68 -7.51 0.70 35.92
N VAL A 69 -7.55 0.18 34.69
CA VAL A 69 -8.81 -0.24 34.05
C VAL A 69 -9.43 -1.44 34.76
N ALA A 70 -8.68 -2.32 35.42
CA ALA A 70 -9.27 -3.39 36.23
C ALA A 70 -10.00 -2.85 37.48
N GLN A 71 -9.58 -1.70 38.02
CA GLN A 71 -10.03 -1.19 39.33
C GLN A 71 -11.12 -0.12 39.28
N SER A 72 -11.25 0.66 38.20
CA SER A 72 -12.29 1.71 38.13
C SER A 72 -13.72 1.13 38.26
N THR A 73 -14.70 1.98 38.56
CA THR A 73 -16.11 1.62 38.68
C THR A 73 -17.00 2.41 37.72
N LEU A 74 -16.38 3.02 36.69
CA LEU A 74 -17.09 3.84 35.72
C LEU A 74 -18.13 3.03 34.93
N PRO A 75 -19.24 3.68 34.50
CA PRO A 75 -20.22 3.07 33.62
C PRO A 75 -19.57 2.54 32.33
N THR A 76 -20.09 1.42 31.82
CA THR A 76 -19.59 0.77 30.62
C THR A 76 -20.34 1.19 29.35
N TYR A 77 -21.58 1.67 29.48
CA TYR A 77 -22.39 2.13 28.37
C TYR A 77 -23.29 3.31 28.74
N ASN A 78 -23.56 4.18 27.75
CA ASN A 78 -24.61 5.17 27.73
C ASN A 78 -25.55 4.86 26.56
N ILE A 79 -26.81 4.52 26.87
CA ILE A 79 -27.85 4.22 25.89
C ILE A 79 -28.90 5.34 25.77
N GLN A 80 -28.72 6.46 26.48
CA GLN A 80 -29.66 7.56 26.42
C GLN A 80 -29.39 8.41 25.18
N PRO A 81 -30.29 8.42 24.18
CA PRO A 81 -30.06 9.22 22.98
C PRO A 81 -30.14 10.71 23.30
N PHE A 82 -29.40 11.49 22.51
CA PHE A 82 -29.29 12.94 22.56
C PHE A 82 -28.85 13.49 23.93
N ALA A 83 -28.06 12.73 24.68
CA ALA A 83 -27.37 13.21 25.88
C ALA A 83 -26.46 14.39 25.54
N PHE A 84 -25.75 14.35 24.40
CA PHE A 84 -24.88 15.46 23.97
C PHE A 84 -25.63 16.80 23.85
N VAL A 85 -26.92 16.78 23.45
CA VAL A 85 -27.76 17.99 23.37
C VAL A 85 -28.09 18.50 24.76
N ARG A 86 -28.46 17.60 25.68
CA ARG A 86 -28.77 17.96 27.07
C ARG A 86 -27.54 18.54 27.77
N GLU A 87 -26.38 17.93 27.58
CA GLU A 87 -25.11 18.42 28.12
C GLU A 87 -24.70 19.75 27.52
N PHE A 88 -24.87 19.94 26.20
CA PHE A 88 -24.66 21.23 25.56
C PHE A 88 -25.54 22.31 26.19
N ILE A 89 -26.85 22.08 26.31
CA ILE A 89 -27.78 23.07 26.88
C ILE A 89 -27.45 23.36 28.35
N ALA A 90 -27.09 22.34 29.13
CA ALA A 90 -26.86 22.48 30.57
C ALA A 90 -25.52 23.15 30.90
N HIS A 91 -24.49 22.96 30.07
CA HIS A 91 -23.11 23.30 30.43
C HIS A 91 -22.39 24.24 29.45
N THR A 92 -23.06 24.67 28.37
CA THR A 92 -22.48 25.64 27.43
C THR A 92 -22.44 27.04 28.03
N VAL A 93 -21.37 27.80 27.72
CA VAL A 93 -21.31 29.25 27.99
C VAL A 93 -21.97 30.07 26.87
N TRP A 94 -22.41 29.41 25.80
CA TRP A 94 -22.98 30.06 24.63
C TRP A 94 -24.27 30.82 24.96
N ARG A 95 -24.32 32.08 24.54
CA ARG A 95 -25.50 32.94 24.62
C ARG A 95 -25.85 33.44 23.20
N PRO A 96 -27.04 33.14 22.66
CA PRO A 96 -27.39 33.47 21.26
C PRO A 96 -27.25 34.96 20.91
N PHE A 97 -27.50 35.85 21.87
CA PHE A 97 -27.50 37.30 21.67
C PHE A 97 -26.18 37.98 22.09
N ASP A 98 -25.15 37.21 22.45
CA ASP A 98 -23.85 37.73 22.84
C ASP A 98 -22.73 37.06 22.03
N LEU A 99 -22.29 37.77 20.99
CA LEU A 99 -21.24 37.31 20.07
C LEU A 99 -19.90 37.01 20.78
N SER A 100 -19.63 37.63 21.93
CA SER A 100 -18.39 37.39 22.67
C SER A 100 -18.29 35.96 23.21
N THR A 101 -19.44 35.29 23.42
CA THR A 101 -19.51 33.94 23.97
C THR A 101 -19.24 32.83 22.95
N TYR A 102 -19.36 33.11 21.65
CA TYR A 102 -19.28 32.09 20.59
C TYR A 102 -17.90 31.41 20.55
N PHE A 103 -16.83 32.19 20.56
CA PHE A 103 -15.47 31.64 20.48
C PHE A 103 -15.11 30.83 21.73
N SER A 104 -15.55 31.28 22.91
CA SER A 104 -15.37 30.56 24.17
C SER A 104 -16.17 29.26 24.22
N ALA A 105 -17.41 29.27 23.71
CA ALA A 105 -18.25 28.07 23.62
C ALA A 105 -17.65 27.00 22.69
N LEU A 106 -17.09 27.41 21.54
CA LEU A 106 -16.44 26.48 20.60
C LEU A 106 -15.23 25.75 21.21
N LYS A 107 -14.67 26.26 22.31
CA LYS A 107 -13.56 25.61 23.03
C LYS A 107 -14.00 24.62 24.09
N GLN A 108 -15.30 24.52 24.37
CA GLN A 108 -15.80 23.66 25.43
C GLN A 108 -15.87 22.19 24.98
N PRO A 109 -15.57 21.23 25.87
CA PRO A 109 -15.67 19.79 25.56
C PRO A 109 -17.06 19.39 25.04
N VAL A 110 -18.13 19.96 25.60
CA VAL A 110 -19.54 19.72 25.19
C VAL A 110 -19.84 20.12 23.73
N VAL A 111 -18.95 20.90 23.10
CA VAL A 111 -19.04 21.27 21.68
C VAL A 111 -18.00 20.50 20.86
N ILE A 112 -16.75 20.49 21.34
CA ILE A 112 -15.61 19.91 20.64
C ILE A 112 -15.79 18.41 20.39
N GLN A 113 -16.24 17.65 21.40
CA GLN A 113 -16.35 16.20 21.29
C GLN A 113 -17.38 15.78 20.24
N PRO A 114 -18.64 16.27 20.27
CA PRO A 114 -19.60 15.95 19.22
C PRO A 114 -19.17 16.40 17.82
N LEU A 115 -18.53 17.58 17.73
CA LEU A 115 -18.04 18.12 16.47
C LEU A 115 -16.90 17.25 15.88
N PHE A 116 -15.98 16.76 16.71
CA PHE A 116 -14.91 15.89 16.24
C PHE A 116 -15.40 14.50 15.83
N ASN A 117 -16.43 13.95 16.48
CA ASN A 117 -17.08 12.71 16.03
C ASN A 117 -17.67 12.89 14.62
N VAL A 118 -18.36 14.00 14.37
CA VAL A 118 -18.85 14.35 13.03
C VAL A 118 -17.69 14.50 12.03
N PHE A 119 -16.61 15.20 12.39
CA PHE A 119 -15.48 15.39 11.48
C PHE A 119 -14.67 14.11 11.22
N LEU A 120 -14.59 13.21 12.19
CA LEU A 120 -13.88 11.94 12.08
C LEU A 120 -14.42 11.10 10.92
N THR A 121 -15.74 11.04 10.73
CA THR A 121 -16.38 10.21 9.70
C THR A 121 -16.79 10.98 8.44
N LEU A 122 -16.64 12.30 8.42
CA LEU A 122 -16.91 13.11 7.23
C LEU A 122 -16.11 12.63 6.01
N PRO A 123 -14.78 12.40 6.07
CA PRO A 123 -14.04 11.87 4.93
C PRO A 123 -14.59 10.53 4.43
N PHE A 124 -15.06 9.65 5.33
CA PHE A 124 -15.65 8.37 4.96
C PHE A 124 -16.84 8.55 4.01
N GLY A 125 -17.75 9.47 4.32
CA GLY A 125 -18.87 9.82 3.44
C GLY A 125 -18.44 10.30 2.06
N VAL A 126 -17.39 11.13 2.00
CA VAL A 126 -16.79 11.60 0.74
C VAL A 126 -16.24 10.44 -0.08
N TYR A 127 -15.46 9.54 0.54
CA TYR A 127 -14.90 8.37 -0.13
C TYR A 127 -15.99 7.42 -0.64
N LEU A 128 -17.02 7.16 0.16
CA LEU A 128 -18.12 6.27 -0.21
C LEU A 128 -18.86 6.78 -1.45
N ARG A 129 -19.18 8.07 -1.51
CA ARG A 129 -19.88 8.66 -2.67
C ARG A 129 -18.95 8.83 -3.88
N TYR A 130 -17.75 9.37 -3.69
CA TYR A 130 -16.83 9.66 -4.80
C TYR A 130 -16.14 8.40 -5.33
N GLY A 131 -15.42 7.68 -4.45
CA GLY A 131 -14.57 6.54 -4.81
C GLY A 131 -15.36 5.25 -5.00
N PHE A 132 -16.27 4.93 -4.07
CA PHE A 132 -17.02 3.67 -4.08
C PHE A 132 -18.41 3.74 -4.69
N LYS A 133 -18.82 4.92 -5.18
CA LYS A 133 -20.10 5.18 -5.86
C LYS A 133 -21.35 4.73 -5.06
N ARG A 134 -21.28 4.81 -3.73
CA ARG A 134 -22.39 4.46 -2.85
C ARG A 134 -23.44 5.56 -2.85
N ASN A 135 -24.71 5.19 -2.75
CA ASN A 135 -25.81 6.14 -2.58
C ASN A 135 -25.96 6.57 -1.11
N LEU A 136 -26.86 7.52 -0.84
CA LEU A 136 -27.05 8.06 0.52
C LEU A 136 -27.44 6.97 1.52
N LYS A 137 -28.37 6.08 1.18
CA LYS A 137 -28.80 4.99 2.06
C LYS A 137 -27.64 4.07 2.43
N GLN A 138 -26.85 3.65 1.45
CA GLN A 138 -25.64 2.86 1.68
C GLN A 138 -24.62 3.60 2.54
N THR A 139 -24.48 4.92 2.33
CA THR A 139 -23.55 5.74 3.10
C THR A 139 -23.97 5.85 4.57
N VAL A 140 -25.26 6.05 4.85
CA VAL A 140 -25.80 6.02 6.21
C VAL A 140 -25.50 4.67 6.87
N ILE A 141 -25.86 3.56 6.22
CA ILE A 141 -25.66 2.22 6.78
C ILE A 141 -24.18 1.95 7.03
N LEU A 142 -23.30 2.22 6.08
CA LEU A 142 -21.87 1.96 6.23
C LEU A 142 -21.23 2.87 7.29
N SER A 143 -21.67 4.12 7.41
CA SER A 143 -21.15 5.04 8.44
C SER A 143 -21.60 4.62 9.83
N PHE A 144 -22.84 4.16 9.96
CA PHE A 144 -23.35 3.55 11.19
C PHE A 144 -22.55 2.29 11.55
N LEU A 145 -22.32 1.39 10.58
CA LEU A 145 -21.52 0.18 10.80
C LEU A 145 -20.07 0.49 11.18
N LEU A 146 -19.47 1.54 10.60
CA LEU A 146 -18.13 2.00 10.97
C LEU A 146 -18.10 2.50 12.42
N SER A 147 -19.09 3.31 12.80
CA SER A 147 -19.22 3.78 14.18
C SER A 147 -19.46 2.64 15.15
N LEU A 148 -20.35 1.71 14.80
CA LEU A 148 -20.65 0.53 15.60
C LEU A 148 -19.40 -0.34 15.77
N PHE A 149 -18.60 -0.49 14.72
CA PHE A 149 -17.32 -1.19 14.80
C PHE A 149 -16.38 -0.54 15.84
N PHE A 150 -16.28 0.78 15.86
CA PHE A 150 -15.49 1.49 16.87
C PHE A 150 -16.02 1.28 18.28
N GLU A 151 -17.31 1.50 18.49
CA GLU A 151 -17.96 1.36 19.80
C GLU A 151 -17.85 -0.08 20.34
N LEU A 152 -18.06 -1.09 19.50
CA LEU A 152 -17.90 -2.51 19.89
C LEU A 152 -16.45 -2.86 20.19
N THR A 153 -15.50 -2.24 19.49
CA THR A 153 -14.07 -2.44 19.77
C THR A 153 -13.70 -1.90 21.15
N GLN A 154 -14.26 -0.77 21.57
CA GLN A 154 -14.07 -0.20 22.90
C GLN A 154 -14.82 -0.98 23.98
N LEU A 155 -16.09 -1.31 23.74
CA LEU A 155 -16.95 -2.07 24.65
C LEU A 155 -16.40 -3.48 24.92
N SER A 156 -15.75 -4.10 23.95
CA SER A 156 -15.08 -5.39 24.15
C SER A 156 -13.74 -5.28 24.89
N GLY A 157 -13.30 -4.07 25.28
CA GLY A 157 -12.00 -3.86 25.88
C GLY A 157 -10.86 -4.22 24.92
N LEU A 158 -10.96 -3.82 23.64
CA LEU A 158 -10.08 -4.28 22.56
C LEU A 158 -10.06 -5.81 22.43
N TYR A 159 -11.23 -6.41 22.22
CA TYR A 159 -11.39 -7.84 22.01
C TYR A 159 -10.82 -8.70 23.17
N GLY A 160 -10.99 -8.23 24.41
CA GLY A 160 -10.55 -8.94 25.61
C GLY A 160 -9.12 -8.67 26.05
N ILE A 161 -8.39 -7.74 25.41
CA ILE A 161 -7.06 -7.30 25.88
C ILE A 161 -7.18 -6.60 27.25
N TYR A 162 -8.22 -5.79 27.42
CA TYR A 162 -8.56 -5.18 28.70
C TYR A 162 -9.63 -6.01 29.42
N PRO A 163 -9.56 -6.12 30.76
CA PRO A 163 -10.52 -6.89 31.55
C PRO A 163 -11.94 -6.32 31.49
N ARG A 164 -12.08 -5.08 31.01
CA ARG A 164 -13.37 -4.39 30.79
C ARG A 164 -13.19 -3.20 29.81
N PRO A 165 -14.28 -2.53 29.38
CA PRO A 165 -14.17 -1.31 28.58
C PRO A 165 -13.36 -0.22 29.31
N TYR A 166 -12.41 0.38 28.60
CA TYR A 166 -11.65 1.55 29.10
C TYR A 166 -12.20 2.88 28.56
N ARG A 167 -13.17 2.81 27.63
CA ARG A 167 -13.99 3.93 27.15
C ARG A 167 -15.46 3.54 27.26
N LEU A 168 -16.29 4.55 27.50
CA LEU A 168 -17.74 4.41 27.58
C LEU A 168 -18.28 4.13 26.17
N PHE A 169 -19.06 3.06 26.00
CA PHE A 169 -19.86 2.89 24.79
C PHE A 169 -20.95 3.96 24.75
N ASP A 170 -21.02 4.78 23.70
CA ASP A 170 -22.00 5.86 23.61
C ASP A 170 -22.89 5.73 22.36
N VAL A 171 -24.20 5.63 22.58
CA VAL A 171 -25.18 5.63 21.49
C VAL A 171 -25.18 6.96 20.72
N ASP A 172 -24.83 8.07 21.36
CA ASP A 172 -24.72 9.37 20.69
C ASP A 172 -23.55 9.40 19.70
N ASP A 173 -22.46 8.70 19.99
CA ASP A 173 -21.33 8.60 19.08
C ASP A 173 -21.72 7.88 17.78
N LEU A 174 -22.62 6.87 17.86
CA LEU A 174 -23.22 6.25 16.67
C LEU A 174 -23.98 7.27 15.81
N PHE A 175 -24.77 8.15 16.42
CA PHE A 175 -25.54 9.16 15.70
C PHE A 175 -24.63 10.22 15.08
N LEU A 176 -23.68 10.76 15.86
CA LEU A 176 -22.77 11.83 15.43
C LEU A 176 -21.82 11.36 14.33
N ASN A 177 -21.23 10.17 14.47
CA ASN A 177 -20.39 9.57 13.44
C ASN A 177 -21.20 9.23 12.18
N THR A 178 -22.45 8.77 12.32
CA THR A 178 -23.33 8.56 11.14
C THR A 178 -23.64 9.89 10.45
N LEU A 179 -23.93 10.94 11.22
CA LEU A 179 -24.18 12.30 10.71
C LEU A 179 -22.96 12.84 9.96
N GLY A 180 -21.74 12.63 10.48
CA GLY A 180 -20.50 12.97 9.79
C GLY A 180 -20.41 12.34 8.41
N GLY A 181 -20.68 11.04 8.30
CA GLY A 181 -20.73 10.35 7.00
C GLY A 181 -21.80 10.92 6.05
N VAL A 182 -22.97 11.30 6.56
CA VAL A 182 -24.02 11.97 5.78
C VAL A 182 -23.58 13.35 5.30
N ILE A 183 -22.98 14.17 6.17
CA ILE A 183 -22.45 15.49 5.80
C ILE A 183 -21.35 15.33 4.73
N GLY A 184 -20.44 14.38 4.90
CA GLY A 184 -19.42 14.05 3.90
C GLY A 184 -20.00 13.67 2.54
N TYR A 185 -21.07 12.86 2.54
CA TYR A 185 -21.82 12.54 1.32
C TYR A 185 -22.31 13.82 0.62
N TRP A 186 -22.95 14.73 1.36
CA TRP A 186 -23.48 15.97 0.80
C TRP A 186 -22.41 16.96 0.33
N LEU A 187 -21.26 16.99 1.01
CA LEU A 187 -20.11 17.84 0.63
C LEU A 187 -19.29 17.28 -0.55
N THR A 188 -19.48 16.02 -0.93
CA THR A 188 -18.73 15.40 -2.03
C THR A 188 -18.72 16.19 -3.35
N PRO A 189 -19.81 16.85 -3.81
CA PRO A 189 -19.78 17.65 -5.04
C PRO A 189 -18.75 18.78 -5.00
N PHE A 190 -18.51 19.39 -3.83
CA PHE A 190 -17.46 20.39 -3.64
C PHE A 190 -16.07 19.76 -3.83
N PHE A 191 -15.84 18.61 -3.20
CA PHE A 191 -14.57 17.89 -3.35
C PHE A 191 -14.34 17.37 -4.78
N ARG A 192 -15.40 16.99 -5.51
CA ARG A 192 -15.32 16.50 -6.90
C ARG A 192 -14.65 17.50 -7.83
N LEU A 193 -14.69 18.80 -7.54
CA LEU A 193 -14.02 19.84 -8.33
C LEU A 193 -12.50 19.64 -8.40
N PHE A 194 -11.90 19.01 -7.40
CA PHE A 194 -10.45 18.74 -7.33
C PHE A 194 -10.05 17.41 -7.97
N PHE A 195 -11.01 16.58 -8.36
CA PHE A 195 -10.76 15.21 -8.81
C PHE A 195 -11.23 14.96 -10.25
N PRO A 196 -10.63 14.00 -10.98
CA PRO A 196 -11.06 13.67 -12.33
C PRO A 196 -12.51 13.18 -12.36
N SER A 197 -13.22 13.57 -13.41
CA SER A 197 -14.57 13.07 -13.72
C SER A 197 -14.53 11.61 -14.17
N ASP A 198 -15.66 10.91 -13.99
CA ASP A 198 -15.82 9.52 -14.43
C ASP A 198 -15.61 9.36 -15.94
N SER A 199 -16.08 10.34 -16.74
CA SER A 199 -15.84 10.38 -18.19
C SER A 199 -14.35 10.43 -18.54
N LYS A 200 -13.55 11.24 -17.83
CA LYS A 200 -12.11 11.35 -18.06
C LYS A 200 -11.38 10.06 -17.68
N ILE A 201 -11.83 9.38 -16.63
CA ILE A 201 -11.32 8.07 -16.23
C ILE A 201 -11.62 7.05 -17.33
N GLU A 202 -12.86 6.97 -17.82
CA GLU A 202 -13.24 6.06 -18.89
C GLU A 202 -12.47 6.31 -20.19
N MET A 203 -12.30 7.57 -20.59
CA MET A 203 -11.48 7.93 -21.75
C MET A 203 -10.03 7.45 -21.59
N THR A 204 -9.46 7.61 -20.39
CA THR A 204 -8.10 7.14 -20.09
C THR A 204 -8.00 5.62 -20.18
N LEU A 205 -9.02 4.90 -19.68
CA LEU A 205 -9.07 3.44 -19.72
C LEU A 205 -9.23 2.89 -21.14
N LYS A 206 -9.84 3.63 -22.06
CA LYS A 206 -10.00 3.24 -23.47
C LYS A 206 -8.79 3.61 -24.35
N ASP A 207 -7.89 4.45 -23.86
CA ASP A 207 -6.73 4.91 -24.61
C ASP A 207 -5.68 3.80 -24.78
N LYS A 208 -5.57 3.27 -26.01
CA LYS A 208 -4.58 2.24 -26.37
C LYS A 208 -3.13 2.70 -26.16
N SER A 209 -2.85 4.01 -26.25
CA SER A 209 -1.50 4.54 -26.02
C SER A 209 -1.04 4.34 -24.57
N LYS A 210 -1.97 4.26 -23.62
CA LYS A 210 -1.69 4.06 -22.18
C LYS A 210 -1.40 2.60 -21.82
N HIS A 211 -1.72 1.66 -22.71
CA HIS A 211 -1.45 0.24 -22.53
C HIS A 211 -0.02 -0.16 -22.90
N GLN A 212 0.80 0.78 -23.37
CA GLN A 212 2.19 0.52 -23.74
C GLN A 212 3.01 0.01 -22.56
N VAL A 213 3.99 -0.84 -22.88
CA VAL A 213 4.90 -1.40 -21.89
C VAL A 213 5.87 -0.32 -21.41
N THR A 214 5.75 0.09 -20.15
CA THR A 214 6.65 1.04 -19.50
C THR A 214 7.76 0.33 -18.73
N TYR A 215 8.88 1.03 -18.50
CA TYR A 215 9.97 0.53 -17.65
C TYR A 215 9.53 0.28 -16.22
N LEU A 216 8.66 1.13 -15.66
CA LEU A 216 8.09 0.92 -14.34
C LEU A 216 7.29 -0.39 -14.26
N ARG A 217 6.48 -0.71 -15.28
CA ARG A 217 5.73 -1.98 -15.36
C ARG A 217 6.67 -3.19 -15.39
N ARG A 218 7.81 -3.07 -16.09
CA ARG A 218 8.85 -4.13 -16.12
C ARG A 218 9.54 -4.28 -14.77
N LEU A 219 9.85 -3.18 -14.10
CA LEU A 219 10.44 -3.17 -12.77
C LEU A 219 9.51 -3.82 -11.74
N VAL A 220 8.21 -3.49 -11.76
CA VAL A 220 7.22 -4.13 -10.90
C VAL A 220 7.15 -5.64 -11.15
N ALA A 221 7.13 -6.08 -12.41
CA ALA A 221 7.18 -7.51 -12.74
C ALA A 221 8.40 -8.20 -12.13
N PHE A 222 9.58 -7.58 -12.28
CA PHE A 222 10.83 -8.09 -11.73
C PHE A 222 10.83 -8.15 -10.20
N ILE A 223 10.36 -7.10 -9.52
CA ILE A 223 10.27 -7.07 -8.05
C ILE A 223 9.31 -8.17 -7.55
N VAL A 224 8.16 -8.35 -8.21
CA VAL A 224 7.22 -9.40 -7.86
C VAL A 224 7.83 -10.79 -8.06
N ASP A 225 8.49 -11.03 -9.19
CA ASP A 225 9.20 -12.29 -9.42
C ASP A 225 10.31 -12.50 -8.38
N TRP A 226 11.06 -11.46 -8.01
CA TRP A 226 12.13 -11.52 -7.02
C TRP A 226 11.62 -11.88 -5.63
N VAL A 227 10.58 -11.18 -5.14
CA VAL A 227 9.96 -11.44 -3.83
C VAL A 227 9.33 -12.82 -3.78
N LEU A 228 8.63 -13.22 -4.85
CA LEU A 228 8.04 -14.55 -4.93
C LEU A 228 9.12 -15.63 -4.89
N MET A 229 10.20 -15.45 -5.66
CA MET A 229 11.30 -16.41 -5.70
C MET A 229 12.06 -16.48 -4.38
N SER A 230 12.27 -15.35 -3.69
CA SER A 230 12.90 -15.38 -2.37
C SER A 230 12.05 -16.15 -1.37
N TRP A 231 10.74 -15.89 -1.32
CA TRP A 231 9.81 -16.62 -0.45
C TRP A 231 9.78 -18.13 -0.75
N ILE A 232 9.74 -18.51 -2.02
CA ILE A 232 9.72 -19.93 -2.41
C ILE A 232 11.05 -20.61 -2.03
N LEU A 233 12.19 -19.92 -2.23
CA LEU A 233 13.49 -20.44 -1.86
C LEU A 233 13.65 -20.58 -0.34
N ASP A 234 13.20 -19.59 0.44
CA ASP A 234 13.22 -19.64 1.90
C ASP A 234 12.36 -20.79 2.43
N LEU A 235 11.17 -20.97 1.85
CA LEU A 235 10.29 -22.10 2.17
C LEU A 235 10.93 -23.44 1.80
N ALA A 236 11.53 -23.54 0.61
CA ALA A 236 12.21 -24.76 0.17
C ALA A 236 13.41 -25.09 1.06
N HIS A 237 14.16 -24.08 1.49
CA HIS A 237 15.26 -24.25 2.44
C HIS A 237 14.75 -24.70 3.83
N SER A 238 13.65 -24.11 4.31
CA SER A 238 13.04 -24.51 5.59
C SER A 238 12.50 -25.94 5.57
N LEU A 239 12.00 -26.45 4.44
CA LEU A 239 11.42 -27.78 4.32
C LEU A 239 12.44 -28.86 3.92
N PHE A 240 13.42 -28.51 3.09
CA PHE A 240 14.35 -29.44 2.44
C PHE A 240 15.81 -29.03 2.62
N GLY A 241 16.15 -28.38 3.74
CA GLY A 241 17.41 -27.66 3.96
C GLY A 241 18.69 -28.38 3.55
N PHE A 242 18.75 -29.72 3.60
CA PHE A 242 19.87 -30.49 3.07
C PHE A 242 20.07 -30.30 1.56
N PHE A 243 19.01 -30.32 0.75
CA PHE A 243 19.07 -30.17 -0.71
C PHE A 243 19.31 -28.72 -1.16
N PHE A 244 18.73 -27.74 -0.45
CA PHE A 244 18.84 -26.31 -0.80
C PHE A 244 19.93 -25.54 -0.04
N SER A 245 20.76 -26.23 0.74
CA SER A 245 21.98 -25.63 1.34
C SER A 245 23.06 -25.34 0.29
N ASN A 246 23.02 -26.02 -0.85
CA ASN A 246 23.97 -25.85 -1.95
C ASN A 246 23.56 -24.70 -2.88
N ASN A 247 24.44 -23.69 -3.03
CA ASN A 247 24.26 -22.55 -3.96
C ASN A 247 23.88 -23.00 -5.39
N LEU A 248 24.32 -24.19 -5.82
CA LEU A 248 24.04 -24.75 -7.14
C LEU A 248 22.55 -25.08 -7.33
N MET A 249 21.88 -25.61 -6.30
CA MET A 249 20.44 -25.94 -6.36
C MET A 249 19.58 -24.68 -6.44
N THR A 250 19.95 -23.63 -5.71
CA THR A 250 19.31 -22.31 -5.81
C THR A 250 19.43 -21.74 -7.22
N VAL A 251 20.61 -21.79 -7.83
CA VAL A 251 20.83 -21.32 -9.21
C VAL A 251 20.01 -22.13 -10.21
N LEU A 252 20.00 -23.47 -10.09
CA LEU A 252 19.16 -24.33 -10.94
C LEU A 252 17.69 -23.99 -10.81
N PHE A 253 17.19 -23.76 -9.59
CA PHE A 253 15.79 -23.38 -9.36
C PHE A 253 15.43 -22.06 -10.03
N VAL A 254 16.30 -21.05 -9.94
CA VAL A 254 16.12 -19.75 -10.61
C VAL A 254 16.11 -19.93 -12.13
N ILE A 255 17.03 -20.71 -12.69
CA ILE A 255 17.04 -21.04 -14.12
C ILE A 255 15.73 -21.72 -14.51
N VAL A 256 15.26 -22.68 -13.70
CA VAL A 256 14.03 -23.40 -13.98
C VAL A 256 12.85 -22.46 -14.03
N TYR A 257 12.72 -21.58 -13.04
CA TYR A 257 11.64 -20.61 -12.98
C TYR A 257 11.67 -19.64 -14.17
N TYR A 258 12.80 -18.98 -14.44
CA TYR A 258 12.85 -17.95 -15.49
C TYR A 258 12.89 -18.52 -16.91
N TYR A 259 13.26 -19.78 -17.11
CA TYR A 259 13.30 -20.42 -18.43
C TYR A 259 12.10 -21.34 -18.68
N PHE A 260 11.85 -22.34 -17.83
CA PHE A 260 10.78 -23.32 -18.08
C PHE A 260 9.38 -22.71 -17.92
N VAL A 261 9.13 -21.89 -16.89
CA VAL A 261 7.78 -21.33 -16.68
C VAL A 261 7.31 -20.49 -17.88
N PRO A 262 8.11 -19.56 -18.43
CA PRO A 262 7.73 -18.87 -19.66
C PRO A 262 7.70 -19.79 -20.88
N LEU A 263 8.54 -20.82 -20.96
CA LEU A 263 8.58 -21.68 -22.14
C LEU A 263 7.35 -22.60 -22.25
N THR A 264 6.94 -23.23 -21.15
CA THR A 264 5.95 -24.31 -21.17
C THR A 264 4.61 -23.91 -20.58
N LEU A 265 4.58 -23.17 -19.47
CA LEU A 265 3.35 -22.92 -18.71
C LEU A 265 2.62 -21.65 -19.16
N PHE A 266 3.35 -20.55 -19.38
CA PHE A 266 2.73 -19.24 -19.66
C PHE A 266 3.24 -18.54 -20.92
N LYS A 267 3.79 -19.31 -21.89
CA LYS A 267 4.09 -18.85 -23.26
C LYS A 267 4.74 -17.44 -23.34
N GLY A 268 5.83 -17.22 -22.61
CA GLY A 268 6.57 -15.96 -22.57
C GLY A 268 6.29 -15.08 -21.34
N GLN A 269 5.62 -15.61 -20.31
CA GLN A 269 5.32 -14.89 -19.06
C GLN A 269 5.89 -15.62 -17.83
N THR A 270 6.45 -14.86 -16.90
CA THR A 270 6.64 -15.25 -15.49
C THR A 270 5.39 -14.89 -14.69
N ILE A 271 5.33 -15.24 -13.40
CA ILE A 271 4.18 -14.92 -12.55
C ILE A 271 4.05 -13.40 -12.40
N GLY A 272 5.14 -12.69 -12.13
CA GLY A 272 5.19 -11.24 -12.05
C GLY A 272 4.78 -10.58 -13.36
N LYS A 273 5.28 -11.08 -14.50
CA LYS A 273 4.82 -10.60 -15.83
C LYS A 273 3.33 -10.82 -16.05
N LYS A 274 2.78 -11.97 -15.63
CA LYS A 274 1.35 -12.26 -15.74
C LYS A 274 0.51 -11.29 -14.89
N ILE A 275 0.92 -11.04 -13.65
CA ILE A 275 0.28 -10.06 -12.75
C ILE A 275 0.21 -8.67 -13.39
N VAL A 276 1.27 -8.26 -14.08
CA VAL A 276 1.30 -6.98 -14.78
C VAL A 276 0.94 -7.07 -16.27
N ASN A 277 0.27 -8.12 -16.75
CA ASN A 277 -0.17 -8.27 -18.15
C ASN A 277 0.96 -8.09 -19.21
N LEU A 278 2.19 -8.52 -18.90
CA LEU A 278 3.34 -8.47 -19.81
C LEU A 278 3.60 -9.83 -20.44
N LYS A 279 3.94 -9.85 -21.73
CA LYS A 279 4.36 -11.06 -22.45
C LYS A 279 5.61 -10.78 -23.27
N ILE A 280 6.56 -11.71 -23.25
CA ILE A 280 7.75 -11.68 -24.12
C ILE A 280 7.39 -12.37 -25.44
N ILE A 281 7.72 -11.74 -26.56
CA ILE A 281 7.55 -12.28 -27.90
C ILE A 281 8.81 -12.05 -28.74
N SER A 282 8.93 -12.79 -29.84
CA SER A 282 9.99 -12.62 -30.83
C SER A 282 9.74 -11.34 -31.65
N GLU A 283 10.80 -10.75 -32.23
CA GLU A 283 10.69 -9.55 -33.09
C GLU A 283 9.71 -9.72 -34.26
N ASP A 284 9.59 -10.94 -34.78
CA ASP A 284 8.66 -11.31 -35.86
C ASP A 284 7.17 -11.30 -35.44
N GLY A 285 6.87 -10.98 -34.17
CA GLY A 285 5.50 -10.92 -33.64
C GLY A 285 4.92 -12.26 -33.21
N GLN A 286 5.63 -13.37 -33.49
CA GLN A 286 5.20 -14.71 -33.12
C GLN A 286 5.51 -15.06 -31.65
N GLU A 287 5.03 -16.24 -31.21
CA GLU A 287 5.39 -16.79 -29.89
C GLU A 287 6.92 -16.91 -29.76
N ILE A 288 7.41 -16.80 -28.51
CA ILE A 288 8.84 -16.77 -28.26
C ILE A 288 9.50 -18.13 -28.57
N SER A 289 10.56 -18.11 -29.36
CA SER A 289 11.33 -19.33 -29.66
C SER A 289 12.20 -19.75 -28.47
N LYS A 290 12.47 -21.05 -28.37
CA LYS A 290 13.33 -21.63 -27.31
C LYS A 290 14.71 -20.96 -27.26
N THR A 291 15.32 -20.77 -28.43
CA THR A 291 16.65 -20.19 -28.57
C THR A 291 16.68 -18.71 -28.21
N ALA A 292 15.69 -17.93 -28.65
CA ALA A 292 15.56 -16.51 -28.30
C ALA A 292 15.33 -16.33 -26.79
N LEU A 293 14.47 -17.16 -26.18
CA LEU A 293 14.25 -17.14 -24.73
C LEU A 293 15.51 -17.50 -23.97
N LEU A 294 16.23 -18.55 -24.37
CA LEU A 294 17.47 -18.96 -23.70
C LEU A 294 18.49 -17.82 -23.74
N LYS A 295 18.77 -17.27 -24.93
CA LYS A 295 19.71 -16.15 -25.12
C LYS A 295 19.32 -14.94 -24.27
N ARG A 296 18.03 -14.58 -24.29
CA ARG A 296 17.47 -13.51 -23.46
C ARG A 296 17.72 -13.74 -21.98
N GLN A 297 17.35 -14.90 -21.45
CA GLN A 297 17.38 -15.19 -20.02
C GLN A 297 18.80 -15.41 -19.51
N SER A 298 19.71 -15.94 -20.34
CA SER A 298 21.13 -15.99 -20.01
C SER A 298 21.72 -14.59 -19.88
N LEU A 299 21.47 -13.69 -20.84
CA LEU A 299 21.98 -12.32 -20.77
C LEU A 299 21.38 -11.56 -19.58
N PHE A 300 20.07 -11.65 -19.36
CA PHE A 300 19.41 -11.03 -18.21
C PHE A 300 19.89 -11.64 -16.89
N GLY A 301 20.04 -12.97 -16.83
CA GLY A 301 20.54 -13.70 -15.67
C GLY A 301 21.96 -13.31 -15.28
N VAL A 302 22.86 -13.12 -16.26
CA VAL A 302 24.21 -12.60 -16.01
C VAL A 302 24.14 -11.21 -15.38
N ASN A 303 23.31 -10.29 -15.90
CA ASN A 303 23.13 -8.98 -15.28
C ASN A 303 22.67 -9.12 -13.82
N CYS A 304 21.64 -9.92 -13.56
CA CYS A 304 21.13 -10.13 -12.21
C CYS A 304 22.17 -10.78 -11.27
N PHE A 305 22.94 -11.75 -11.75
CA PHE A 305 23.97 -12.44 -10.98
C PHE A 305 25.10 -11.50 -10.58
N LEU A 306 25.60 -10.69 -11.52
CA LEU A 306 26.63 -9.69 -11.24
C LEU A 306 26.15 -8.68 -10.18
N LEU A 307 24.93 -8.15 -10.36
CA LEU A 307 24.41 -7.03 -9.56
C LEU A 307 23.87 -7.45 -8.19
N PHE A 308 23.11 -8.53 -8.12
CA PHE A 308 22.38 -8.92 -6.91
C PHE A 308 23.03 -10.05 -6.12
N TYR A 309 24.02 -10.76 -6.70
CA TYR A 309 24.71 -11.85 -6.01
C TYR A 309 26.21 -11.57 -5.81
N LEU A 310 26.96 -11.30 -6.88
CA LEU A 310 28.42 -11.11 -6.76
C LEU A 310 28.77 -9.79 -6.08
N LEU A 311 28.22 -8.67 -6.53
CA LEU A 311 28.55 -7.35 -5.99
C LEU A 311 28.34 -7.25 -4.46
N PRO A 312 27.18 -7.66 -3.89
CA PRO A 312 26.99 -7.64 -2.43
C PRO A 312 27.98 -8.54 -1.69
N ARG A 313 28.31 -9.73 -2.24
CA ARG A 313 29.28 -10.64 -1.61
C ARG A 313 30.70 -10.07 -1.61
N ILE A 314 31.11 -9.42 -2.69
CA ILE A 314 32.41 -8.77 -2.79
C ILE A 314 32.49 -7.60 -1.80
N LEU A 315 31.43 -6.77 -1.72
CA LEU A 315 31.35 -5.68 -0.76
C LEU A 315 31.31 -6.16 0.70
N SER A 316 30.68 -7.29 0.99
CA SER A 316 30.76 -7.88 2.34
C SER A 316 32.15 -8.44 2.63
N ALA A 317 32.79 -9.04 1.62
CA ALA A 317 34.09 -9.68 1.78
C ALA A 317 35.21 -8.67 2.04
N THR A 318 35.11 -7.41 1.56
CA THR A 318 36.08 -6.36 1.90
C THR A 318 36.19 -6.10 3.41
N GLY A 319 35.19 -6.51 4.21
CA GLY A 319 35.25 -6.42 5.68
C GLY A 319 35.83 -7.67 6.37
N THR A 320 36.18 -8.73 5.63
CA THR A 320 36.56 -10.03 6.20
C THR A 320 37.81 -10.64 5.59
N VAL A 321 38.23 -10.23 4.40
CA VAL A 321 39.41 -10.79 3.72
C VAL A 321 40.71 -10.26 4.35
N PRO A 322 41.82 -11.02 4.28
CA PRO A 322 43.13 -10.54 4.71
C PRO A 322 43.56 -9.29 3.93
N ASP A 323 44.34 -8.42 4.56
CA ASP A 323 44.82 -7.15 3.98
C ASP A 323 45.52 -7.34 2.62
N GLU A 324 46.26 -8.44 2.46
CA GLU A 324 46.96 -8.78 1.20
C GLU A 324 46.02 -8.97 0.00
N GLN A 325 44.76 -9.36 0.24
CA GLN A 325 43.77 -9.59 -0.82
C GLN A 325 42.82 -8.39 -0.99
N LEU A 326 42.85 -7.43 -0.06
CA LEU A 326 41.88 -6.35 0.03
C LEU A 326 41.84 -5.49 -1.24
N ASP A 327 43.01 -5.16 -1.79
CA ASP A 327 43.14 -4.42 -3.04
C ASP A 327 42.39 -5.11 -4.20
N THR A 328 42.54 -6.43 -4.32
CA THR A 328 41.85 -7.22 -5.35
C THR A 328 40.34 -7.11 -5.20
N TYR A 329 39.82 -7.21 -3.98
CA TYR A 329 38.39 -7.07 -3.72
C TYR A 329 37.89 -5.65 -3.97
N TYR A 330 38.67 -4.61 -3.69
CA TYR A 330 38.33 -3.24 -4.05
C TYR A 330 38.29 -3.02 -5.56
N TYR A 331 39.26 -3.56 -6.32
CA TYR A 331 39.23 -3.49 -7.78
C TYR A 331 38.00 -4.20 -8.35
N LEU A 332 37.66 -5.38 -7.84
CA LEU A 332 36.45 -6.11 -8.24
C LEU A 332 35.17 -5.34 -7.88
N ALA A 333 35.09 -4.76 -6.68
CA ALA A 333 33.96 -3.95 -6.25
C ALA A 333 33.78 -2.73 -7.17
N LEU A 334 34.87 -2.01 -7.47
CA LEU A 334 34.85 -0.87 -8.38
C LEU A 334 34.41 -1.28 -9.79
N LEU A 335 34.91 -2.39 -10.32
CA LEU A 335 34.52 -2.91 -11.63
C LEU A 335 33.01 -3.22 -11.69
N PHE A 336 32.48 -3.95 -10.72
CA PHE A 336 31.06 -4.33 -10.71
C PHE A 336 30.13 -3.15 -10.39
N MET A 337 30.55 -2.21 -9.54
CA MET A 337 29.81 -0.96 -9.32
C MET A 337 29.79 -0.09 -10.58
N SER A 338 30.91 -0.01 -11.31
CA SER A 338 30.96 0.72 -12.58
C SER A 338 30.03 0.09 -13.61
N TYR A 339 30.02 -1.24 -13.71
CA TYR A 339 29.05 -1.96 -14.54
C TYR A 339 27.59 -1.69 -14.11
N ALA A 340 27.29 -1.72 -12.81
CA ALA A 340 25.97 -1.43 -12.27
C ALA A 340 25.50 -0.01 -12.61
N LEU A 341 26.41 0.97 -12.51
CA LEU A 341 26.16 2.35 -12.89
C LEU A 341 25.86 2.46 -14.38
N LEU A 342 26.69 1.87 -15.24
CA LEU A 342 26.48 1.86 -16.69
C LEU A 342 25.13 1.23 -17.08
N PHE A 343 24.77 0.10 -16.44
CA PHE A 343 23.50 -0.56 -16.69
C PHE A 343 22.31 0.29 -16.25
N THR A 344 22.42 0.92 -15.07
CA THR A 344 21.40 1.87 -14.57
C THR A 344 21.25 3.08 -15.48
N VAL A 345 22.35 3.68 -15.91
CA VAL A 345 22.36 4.79 -16.88
C VAL A 345 21.70 4.36 -18.19
N HIS A 346 22.00 3.17 -18.69
CA HIS A 346 21.37 2.62 -19.89
C HIS A 346 19.84 2.49 -19.74
N ILE A 347 19.35 2.01 -18.60
CA ILE A 347 17.90 1.96 -18.32
C ILE A 347 17.30 3.37 -18.30
N ILE A 348 17.92 4.31 -17.59
CA ILE A 348 17.44 5.69 -17.47
C ILE A 348 17.39 6.37 -18.84
N VAL A 349 18.46 6.26 -19.64
CA VAL A 349 18.53 6.80 -21.00
C VAL A 349 17.42 6.22 -21.86
N ASN A 350 17.21 4.90 -21.87
CA ASN A 350 16.13 4.31 -22.66
C ASN A 350 14.74 4.71 -22.17
N MET A 351 14.57 4.93 -20.87
CA MET A 351 13.33 5.44 -20.29
C MET A 351 13.05 6.88 -20.74
N LEU A 352 14.05 7.76 -20.71
CA LEU A 352 13.94 9.16 -21.15
C LEU A 352 13.65 9.27 -22.65
N PHE A 353 14.37 8.51 -23.48
CA PHE A 353 14.19 8.48 -24.93
C PHE A 353 13.06 7.55 -25.40
N LYS A 354 12.27 6.99 -24.47
CA LYS A 354 11.13 6.09 -24.76
C LYS A 354 11.49 4.93 -25.70
N LYS A 355 12.74 4.45 -25.66
CA LYS A 355 13.18 3.29 -26.44
C LYS A 355 12.53 2.04 -25.87
N LYS A 356 11.93 1.21 -26.73
CA LYS A 356 11.14 0.04 -26.33
C LYS A 356 11.97 -1.17 -25.90
N GLN A 357 13.25 -1.23 -26.26
CA GLN A 357 14.11 -2.41 -26.05
C GLN A 357 15.42 -2.06 -25.36
N LEU A 358 15.81 -2.90 -24.40
CA LEU A 358 17.13 -2.91 -23.77
C LEU A 358 18.17 -3.67 -24.63
N ILE A 359 19.46 -3.59 -24.28
CA ILE A 359 20.54 -4.21 -25.09
C ILE A 359 20.34 -5.71 -25.23
N TYR A 360 20.09 -6.41 -24.11
CA TYR A 360 19.87 -7.85 -24.12
C TYR A 360 18.60 -8.27 -24.88
N GLU A 361 17.60 -7.37 -24.97
CA GLU A 361 16.40 -7.58 -25.79
C GLU A 361 16.75 -7.56 -27.28
N LYS A 362 17.48 -6.53 -27.73
CA LYS A 362 17.96 -6.42 -29.12
C LYS A 362 18.83 -7.60 -29.54
N VAL A 363 19.79 -7.97 -28.70
CA VAL A 363 20.71 -9.09 -28.98
C VAL A 363 19.97 -10.42 -29.09
N SER A 364 18.86 -10.57 -28.37
CA SER A 364 18.03 -11.79 -28.39
C SER A 364 16.90 -11.77 -29.43
N HIS A 365 16.73 -10.69 -30.19
CA HIS A 365 15.57 -10.48 -31.08
C HIS A 365 14.23 -10.66 -30.35
N THR A 366 14.12 -10.10 -29.14
CA THR A 366 12.89 -10.15 -28.34
C THR A 366 12.41 -8.78 -27.92
N TYR A 367 11.12 -8.66 -27.65
CA TYR A 367 10.55 -7.49 -26.98
C TYR A 367 9.36 -7.89 -26.10
N GLN A 368 8.89 -6.94 -25.29
CA GLN A 368 7.77 -7.15 -24.38
C GLN A 368 6.54 -6.37 -24.86
N ILE A 369 5.39 -7.05 -24.88
CA ILE A 369 4.08 -6.48 -25.21
C ILE A 369 3.13 -6.51 -24.02
N SER A 370 2.11 -5.66 -24.09
CA SER A 370 0.93 -5.75 -23.22
C SER A 370 0.01 -6.84 -23.74
N THR A 371 -0.53 -7.66 -22.85
CA THR A 371 -1.59 -8.64 -23.16
C THR A 371 -3.00 -8.07 -22.99
N LYS A 372 -3.11 -6.80 -22.59
CA LYS A 372 -4.33 -6.01 -22.43
C LYS A 372 -4.45 -4.97 -23.53
#